data_AF-A0A9P8F234-F1
#
_entry.id   AF-A0A9P8F234-F1
#
_cell.length_a   1.000
_cell.length_b   1.000
_cell.length_c   1.000
_cell.angle_alpha   90.00
_cell.angle_beta   90.00
_cell.angle_gamma   90.00
#
_symmetry.space_group_name_H-M   'P 1'
#
loop_
_entity.id
_entity.type
_entity.pdbx_description
1 polymer ?
#
loop_
_entity_poly.entity_id
_entity_poly.type
_entity_poly.pdbx_seq_one_letter_code
_entity_poly.pdbx_strand_id
1 'polypeptide(L)'
;KAALINAELDKFGMGRYQWCIWFLCGFGYFLDLAWSQGVGLIASAIYQEMNVPLNHQGTIFSCANAGLAVGAFTFGILVDVIGRRWAFNLTCLITSVFGLILAAPKDNYGAICAIYFLASLGLGGNIPIDATIALEFLPQNRRFLVSLLSLWQPIGVVFATGVAYGTAAQPKWRCNIDYPACSTGKTPCCTEDSNMGWRYTLIILGSATLFVFFLRFFVFSFRESPKFLVSRGREAEAIEVLHKIAKFNRAPPPVLTVAHLAAVDETSSLSTGELEASGQHLSTMDTLKRVLKNTAHSFKHLKALFTNKLQVFIFVLLAIAYMGDYWSFNLASQFLPLILLRNEVTASGSVEETYV
;
A
#
# COMPACT_ATOMS: atom_id res chain seq x y z
N LYS A 1 -14.29 23.55 10.70
CA LYS A 1 -13.09 23.13 11.46
C LYS A 1 -11.91 22.66 10.59
N ALA A 2 -12.06 21.67 9.69
CA ALA A 2 -10.94 21.17 8.87
C ALA A 2 -10.21 22.24 8.02
N ALA A 3 -10.93 23.27 7.55
CA ALA A 3 -10.34 24.40 6.83
C ALA A 3 -9.40 25.25 7.70
N LEU A 4 -9.72 25.44 8.99
CA LEU A 4 -8.87 26.18 9.93
C LEU A 4 -7.55 25.44 10.17
N ILE A 5 -7.59 24.10 10.26
CA ILE A 5 -6.38 23.28 10.36
C ILE A 5 -5.52 23.42 9.12
N ASN A 6 -6.12 23.40 7.91
CA ASN A 6 -5.37 23.61 6.67
C ASN A 6 -4.67 24.97 6.66
N ALA A 7 -5.39 26.04 7.00
CA ALA A 7 -4.83 27.38 7.05
C ALA A 7 -3.64 27.47 8.02
N GLU A 8 -3.70 26.77 9.15
CA GLU A 8 -2.60 26.75 10.12
C GLU A 8 -1.39 25.94 9.63
N LEU A 9 -1.63 24.78 8.99
CA LEU A 9 -0.57 24.01 8.33
C LEU A 9 0.07 24.79 7.18
N ASP A 10 -0.70 25.58 6.44
CA ASP A 10 -0.21 26.43 5.36
C ASP A 10 0.71 27.55 5.89
N LYS A 11 0.40 28.13 7.06
CA LYS A 11 1.29 29.10 7.74
C LYS A 11 2.62 28.49 8.15
N PHE A 12 2.64 27.23 8.58
CA PHE A 12 3.89 26.53 8.91
C PHE A 12 4.73 26.20 7.67
N GLY A 13 4.09 26.12 6.49
CA GLY A 13 4.75 25.75 5.24
C GLY A 13 5.33 24.34 5.25
N MET A 14 6.26 24.08 4.32
CA MET A 14 6.94 22.79 4.18
C MET A 14 8.14 22.71 5.14
N GLY A 15 7.86 22.46 6.41
CA GLY A 15 8.86 22.28 7.44
C GLY A 15 9.52 20.89 7.43
N ARG A 16 10.45 20.66 8.37
CA ARG A 16 11.18 19.39 8.52
C ARG A 16 10.25 18.21 8.76
N TYR A 17 9.18 18.40 9.54
CA TYR A 17 8.19 17.38 9.83
C TYR A 17 7.46 16.91 8.56
N GLN A 18 7.05 17.85 7.72
CA GLN A 18 6.36 17.55 6.45
C GLN A 18 7.29 16.83 5.47
N TRP A 19 8.57 17.20 5.41
CA TRP A 19 9.57 16.46 4.61
C TRP A 19 9.77 15.04 5.12
N CYS A 20 9.90 14.84 6.44
CA CYS A 20 9.99 13.50 7.02
C CYS A 20 8.76 12.65 6.66
N ILE A 21 7.54 13.20 6.77
CA ILE A 21 6.32 12.50 6.35
C ILE A 21 6.37 12.16 4.86
N TRP A 22 6.76 13.11 4.00
CA TRP A 22 6.82 12.88 2.56
C TRP A 22 7.78 11.75 2.21
N PHE A 23 8.97 11.68 2.82
CA PHE A 23 9.89 10.57 2.64
C PHE A 23 9.35 9.25 3.20
N LEU A 24 8.68 9.25 4.35
CA LEU A 24 8.11 8.04 4.95
C LEU A 24 6.94 7.45 4.13
N CYS A 25 6.08 8.31 3.58
CA CYS A 25 5.05 7.92 2.62
C CYS A 25 5.71 7.46 1.30
N GLY A 26 6.77 8.14 0.85
CA GLY A 26 7.54 7.75 -0.33
C GLY A 26 8.13 6.34 -0.21
N PHE A 27 8.69 5.99 0.96
CA PHE A 27 9.14 4.63 1.24
C PHE A 27 8.01 3.59 1.23
N GLY A 28 6.78 3.97 1.58
CA GLY A 28 5.64 3.09 1.42
C GLY A 28 5.33 2.81 -0.04
N TYR A 29 5.20 3.86 -0.85
CA TYR A 29 5.00 3.76 -2.30
C TYR A 29 6.11 2.95 -3.00
N PHE A 30 7.35 3.09 -2.54
CA PHE A 30 8.49 2.29 -2.98
C PHE A 30 8.27 0.80 -2.69
N LEU A 31 7.86 0.45 -1.47
CA LEU A 31 7.60 -0.94 -1.08
C LEU A 31 6.42 -1.54 -1.84
N ASP A 32 5.38 -0.75 -2.11
CA ASP A 32 4.16 -1.20 -2.77
C ASP A 32 4.45 -1.78 -4.17
N LEU A 33 5.23 -1.08 -5.00
CA LEU A 33 5.62 -1.63 -6.30
C LEU A 33 6.77 -2.63 -6.22
N ALA A 34 7.68 -2.51 -5.25
CA ALA A 34 8.73 -3.51 -5.08
C ALA A 34 8.15 -4.91 -4.83
N TRP A 35 7.13 -5.01 -3.98
CA TRP A 35 6.41 -6.26 -3.71
C TRP A 35 5.52 -6.70 -4.87
N SER A 36 4.76 -5.79 -5.48
CA SER A 36 3.90 -6.11 -6.62
C SER A 36 4.71 -6.70 -7.79
N GLN A 37 5.87 -6.12 -8.09
CA GLN A 37 6.80 -6.65 -9.09
C GLN A 37 7.50 -7.93 -8.61
N GLY A 38 7.80 -8.02 -7.31
CA GLY A 38 8.52 -9.13 -6.70
C GLY A 38 7.90 -10.49 -7.02
N VAL A 39 6.56 -10.60 -7.07
CA VAL A 39 5.84 -11.85 -7.42
C VAL A 39 6.32 -12.38 -8.79
N GLY A 40 6.32 -11.51 -9.81
CA GLY A 40 6.64 -11.90 -11.18
C GLY A 40 8.09 -12.35 -11.33
N LEU A 41 9.00 -11.69 -10.60
CA LEU A 41 10.43 -11.98 -10.63
C LEU A 41 10.79 -13.36 -10.05
N ILE A 42 10.01 -13.86 -9.08
CA ILE A 42 10.28 -15.13 -8.41
C ILE A 42 9.39 -16.29 -8.88
N ALA A 43 8.28 -15.99 -9.57
CA ALA A 43 7.26 -16.96 -9.95
C ALA A 43 7.83 -18.19 -10.69
N SER A 44 8.69 -17.97 -11.69
CA SER A 44 9.28 -19.05 -12.49
C SER A 44 10.10 -20.04 -11.65
N ALA A 45 10.86 -19.54 -10.67
CA ALA A 45 11.67 -20.37 -9.78
C ALA A 45 10.79 -21.21 -8.84
N ILE A 46 9.66 -20.65 -8.38
CA ILE A 46 8.69 -21.37 -7.55
C ILE A 46 8.00 -22.48 -8.35
N TYR A 47 7.60 -22.21 -9.61
CA TYR A 47 6.94 -23.21 -10.45
C TYR A 47 7.84 -24.41 -10.73
N GLN A 48 9.13 -24.15 -10.95
CA GLN A 48 10.11 -25.19 -11.21
C GLN A 48 10.36 -26.07 -9.98
N GLU A 49 10.50 -25.49 -8.80
CA GLU A 49 10.73 -26.25 -7.56
C GLU A 49 9.51 -27.07 -7.15
N MET A 50 8.32 -26.49 -7.26
CA MET A 50 7.07 -27.08 -6.76
C MET A 50 6.33 -27.94 -7.81
N ASN A 51 6.90 -28.10 -9.01
CA ASN A 51 6.27 -28.79 -10.15
C ASN A 51 4.84 -28.31 -10.45
N VAL A 52 4.60 -27.00 -10.46
CA VAL A 52 3.22 -26.46 -10.54
C VAL A 52 2.65 -26.68 -11.94
N PRO A 53 1.50 -27.37 -12.07
CA PRO A 53 0.84 -27.55 -13.36
C PRO A 53 0.43 -26.20 -13.96
N LEU A 54 0.51 -26.10 -15.28
CA LEU A 54 0.24 -24.87 -16.05
C LEU A 54 -1.09 -24.20 -15.69
N ASN A 55 -2.12 -25.00 -15.40
CA ASN A 55 -3.45 -24.52 -15.03
C ASN A 55 -3.50 -23.76 -13.68
N HIS A 56 -2.50 -23.97 -12.81
CA HIS A 56 -2.43 -23.39 -11.47
C HIS A 56 -1.33 -22.34 -11.30
N GLN A 57 -0.50 -22.09 -12.32
CA GLN A 57 0.55 -21.06 -12.26
C GLN A 57 -0.05 -19.65 -12.09
N GLY A 58 -1.23 -19.38 -12.63
CA GLY A 58 -1.90 -18.08 -12.44
C GLY A 58 -2.37 -17.80 -11.00
N THR A 59 -2.51 -18.83 -10.15
CA THR A 59 -3.14 -18.71 -8.83
C THR A 59 -2.39 -17.76 -7.90
N ILE A 60 -1.05 -17.75 -7.90
CA ILE A 60 -0.26 -16.86 -7.05
C ILE A 60 -0.53 -15.38 -7.35
N PHE A 61 -0.66 -15.03 -8.64
CA PHE A 61 -0.97 -13.66 -9.08
C PHE A 61 -2.41 -13.28 -8.74
N SER A 62 -3.36 -14.19 -8.91
CA SER A 62 -4.75 -13.95 -8.49
C SER A 62 -4.86 -13.75 -6.98
N CYS A 63 -4.17 -14.56 -6.18
CA CYS A 63 -4.10 -14.41 -4.73
C CYS A 63 -3.43 -13.08 -4.33
N ALA A 64 -2.32 -12.70 -4.97
CA ALA A 64 -1.65 -11.44 -4.68
C ALA A 64 -2.57 -10.23 -4.98
N ASN A 65 -3.19 -10.20 -6.16
CA ASN A 65 -4.11 -9.12 -6.55
C ASN A 65 -5.39 -9.09 -5.69
N ALA A 66 -5.95 -10.26 -5.35
CA ALA A 66 -7.08 -10.35 -4.42
C ALA A 66 -6.71 -9.82 -3.03
N GLY A 67 -5.51 -10.14 -2.54
CA GLY A 67 -4.98 -9.60 -1.28
C GLY A 67 -4.88 -8.08 -1.31
N LEU A 68 -4.34 -7.50 -2.39
CA LEU A 68 -4.28 -6.04 -2.56
C LEU A 68 -5.66 -5.40 -2.53
N ALA A 69 -6.63 -5.98 -3.25
CA ALA A 69 -8.00 -5.47 -3.28
C ALA A 69 -8.65 -5.52 -1.89
N VAL A 70 -8.63 -6.68 -1.23
CA VAL A 70 -9.19 -6.86 0.12
C VAL A 70 -8.49 -5.94 1.13
N GLY A 71 -7.18 -5.81 1.04
CA GLY A 71 -6.36 -4.92 1.86
C GLY A 71 -6.77 -3.46 1.71
N ALA A 72 -6.89 -2.97 0.48
CA ALA A 72 -7.30 -1.59 0.21
C ALA A 72 -8.69 -1.27 0.79
N PHE A 73 -9.66 -2.18 0.65
CA PHE A 73 -11.00 -2.01 1.21
C PHE A 73 -11.01 -2.06 2.74
N THR A 74 -10.35 -3.07 3.33
CA THR A 74 -10.34 -3.27 4.78
C THR A 74 -9.60 -2.14 5.50
N PHE A 75 -8.37 -1.83 5.08
CA PHE A 75 -7.58 -0.75 5.67
C PHE A 75 -8.10 0.64 5.35
N GLY A 76 -8.75 0.83 4.19
CA GLY A 76 -9.46 2.07 3.87
C GLY A 76 -10.60 2.37 4.84
N ILE A 77 -11.28 1.36 5.38
CA ILE A 77 -12.27 1.53 6.46
C ILE A 77 -11.57 1.62 7.83
N LEU A 78 -10.55 0.79 8.04
CA LEU A 78 -9.86 0.68 9.33
C LEU A 78 -9.13 1.97 9.73
N VAL A 79 -8.56 2.69 8.76
CA VAL A 79 -7.85 3.95 8.99
C VAL A 79 -8.76 5.03 9.58
N ASP A 80 -10.05 5.01 9.22
CA ASP A 80 -11.03 5.94 9.77
C ASP A 80 -11.54 5.51 11.14
N VAL A 81 -11.40 4.24 11.52
CA VAL A 81 -11.80 3.69 12.83
C VAL A 81 -10.67 3.82 13.86
N ILE A 82 -9.51 3.23 13.56
CA ILE A 82 -8.40 3.08 14.50
C ILE A 82 -7.49 4.32 14.49
N GLY A 83 -7.51 5.09 13.41
CA GLY A 83 -6.63 6.24 13.20
C GLY A 83 -5.46 5.93 12.26
N ARG A 84 -4.83 7.00 11.78
CA ARG A 84 -3.88 6.95 10.67
C ARG A 84 -2.56 6.40 11.18
N ARG A 85 -2.19 6.71 12.42
CA ARG A 85 -0.94 6.23 13.05
C ARG A 85 -0.88 4.70 13.16
N TRP A 86 -1.95 4.09 13.63
CA TRP A 86 -1.99 2.65 13.82
C TRP A 86 -2.11 1.90 12.50
N ALA A 87 -3.01 2.37 11.62
CA ALA A 87 -3.19 1.75 10.32
C ALA A 87 -1.88 1.77 9.49
N PHE A 88 -1.17 2.90 9.49
CA PHE A 88 0.11 3.08 8.79
C PHE A 88 1.24 2.14 9.25
N ASN A 89 1.26 1.78 10.54
CA ASN A 89 2.25 0.86 11.09
C ASN A 89 1.82 -0.60 10.95
N LEU A 90 0.51 -0.89 11.09
CA LEU A 90 -0.03 -2.23 11.03
C LEU A 90 0.09 -2.84 9.62
N THR A 91 -0.16 -2.05 8.58
CA THR A 91 0.02 -2.48 7.18
C THR A 91 1.45 -2.91 6.91
N CYS A 92 2.44 -2.08 7.25
CA CYS A 92 3.86 -2.42 7.10
C CYS A 92 4.26 -3.64 7.93
N LEU A 93 3.76 -3.76 9.16
CA LEU A 93 4.06 -4.90 10.02
C LEU A 93 3.56 -6.20 9.39
N ILE A 94 2.30 -6.23 8.93
CA ILE A 94 1.69 -7.40 8.26
C ILE A 94 2.52 -7.78 7.03
N THR A 95 2.81 -6.82 6.15
CA THR A 95 3.61 -7.09 4.94
C THR A 95 5.01 -7.61 5.29
N SER A 96 5.68 -7.04 6.30
CA SER A 96 7.02 -7.48 6.69
C SER A 96 7.04 -8.89 7.28
N VAL A 97 6.10 -9.20 8.18
CA VAL A 97 6.04 -10.49 8.87
C VAL A 97 5.69 -11.61 7.88
N PHE A 98 4.60 -11.45 7.13
CA PHE A 98 4.21 -12.46 6.14
C PHE A 98 5.20 -12.54 4.98
N GLY A 99 5.80 -11.40 4.58
CA GLY A 99 6.84 -11.37 3.55
C GLY A 99 8.10 -12.15 3.94
N LEU A 100 8.54 -12.07 5.20
CA LEU A 100 9.67 -12.86 5.70
C LEU A 100 9.32 -14.35 5.87
N ILE A 101 8.10 -14.65 6.33
CA ILE A 101 7.61 -16.02 6.49
C ILE A 101 7.47 -16.73 5.13
N LEU A 102 7.24 -15.99 4.04
CA LEU A 102 7.05 -16.54 2.70
C LEU A 102 8.24 -17.37 2.18
N ALA A 103 9.44 -17.17 2.72
CA ALA A 103 10.62 -17.97 2.37
C ALA A 103 10.66 -19.36 3.05
N ALA A 104 9.79 -19.62 4.04
CA ALA A 104 9.81 -20.82 4.88
C ALA A 104 9.08 -22.06 4.33
N PRO A 105 7.95 -21.96 3.60
CA PRO A 105 7.24 -23.14 3.10
C PRO A 105 8.10 -23.99 2.16
N LYS A 106 8.05 -25.31 2.37
CA LYS A 106 8.67 -26.33 1.53
C LYS A 106 7.58 -27.17 0.88
N ASP A 107 7.70 -27.44 -0.42
CA ASP A 107 6.81 -28.33 -1.20
C ASP A 107 5.30 -28.07 -1.10
N ASN A 108 4.89 -26.84 -0.76
CA ASN A 108 3.47 -26.49 -0.64
C ASN A 108 3.13 -25.15 -1.31
N TYR A 109 2.75 -25.22 -2.58
CA TYR A 109 2.33 -24.06 -3.37
C TYR A 109 1.11 -23.33 -2.77
N GLY A 110 0.17 -24.06 -2.16
CA GLY A 110 -1.01 -23.46 -1.52
C GLY A 110 -0.64 -22.56 -0.33
N ALA A 111 0.35 -22.98 0.47
CA ALA A 111 0.86 -22.18 1.58
C ALA A 111 1.55 -20.89 1.09
N ILE A 112 2.34 -20.98 0.02
CA ILE A 112 2.97 -19.81 -0.62
C ILE A 112 1.90 -18.81 -1.05
N CYS A 113 0.87 -19.27 -1.78
CA CYS A 113 -0.24 -18.43 -2.23
C CYS A 113 -1.00 -17.77 -1.06
N ALA A 114 -1.26 -18.51 0.02
CA ALA A 114 -1.96 -18.00 1.19
C ALA A 114 -1.13 -16.94 1.95
N ILE A 115 0.17 -17.18 2.15
CA ILE A 115 1.06 -16.22 2.81
C ILE A 115 1.23 -14.98 1.93
N TYR A 116 1.34 -15.16 0.61
CA TYR A 116 1.40 -14.04 -0.33
C TYR A 116 0.13 -13.19 -0.29
N PHE A 117 -1.05 -13.82 -0.24
CA PHE A 117 -2.32 -13.11 -0.06
C PHE A 117 -2.31 -12.26 1.22
N LEU A 118 -1.82 -12.81 2.35
CA LEU A 118 -1.73 -12.09 3.62
C LEU A 118 -0.72 -10.94 3.59
N ALA A 119 0.43 -11.13 2.93
CA ALA A 119 1.41 -10.05 2.73
C ALA A 119 0.84 -8.94 1.84
N SER A 120 0.16 -9.30 0.75
CA SER A 120 -0.52 -8.36 -0.15
C SER A 120 -1.68 -7.61 0.51
N LEU A 121 -2.34 -8.20 1.52
CA LEU A 121 -3.37 -7.53 2.31
C LEU A 121 -2.80 -6.30 3.04
N GLY A 122 -1.63 -6.44 3.67
CA GLY A 122 -0.92 -5.30 4.28
C GLY A 122 -0.51 -4.26 3.23
N LEU A 123 0.02 -4.71 2.10
CA LEU A 123 0.48 -3.84 1.01
C LEU A 123 -0.65 -2.99 0.42
N GLY A 124 -1.81 -3.60 0.16
CA GLY A 124 -2.96 -2.92 -0.45
C GLY A 124 -3.53 -1.79 0.40
N GLY A 125 -3.41 -1.90 1.73
CA GLY A 125 -3.81 -0.85 2.67
C GLY A 125 -2.85 0.34 2.72
N ASN A 126 -1.59 0.15 2.34
CA ASN A 126 -0.55 1.16 2.51
C ASN A 126 -0.75 2.36 1.57
N ILE A 127 -1.05 2.11 0.29
CA ILE A 127 -1.28 3.15 -0.74
C ILE A 127 -2.32 4.19 -0.29
N PRO A 128 -3.57 3.83 0.05
CA PRO A 128 -4.58 4.82 0.41
C PRO A 128 -4.25 5.54 1.73
N ILE A 129 -3.59 4.86 2.68
CA ILE A 129 -3.20 5.46 3.95
C ILE A 129 -2.12 6.52 3.72
N ASP A 130 -1.09 6.19 2.95
CA ASP A 130 0.04 7.07 2.68
C ASP A 130 -0.40 8.32 1.90
N ALA A 131 -1.28 8.15 0.90
CA ALA A 131 -1.91 9.25 0.19
C ALA A 131 -2.74 10.15 1.11
N THR A 132 -3.53 9.55 2.01
CA THR A 132 -4.35 10.29 2.98
C THR A 132 -3.48 11.10 3.92
N ILE A 133 -2.45 10.48 4.50
CA ILE A 133 -1.49 11.15 5.40
C ILE A 133 -0.82 12.32 4.68
N ALA A 134 -0.31 12.10 3.47
CA ALA A 134 0.32 13.15 2.69
C ALA A 134 -0.63 14.35 2.48
N LEU A 135 -1.88 14.10 2.07
CA LEU A 135 -2.90 15.14 1.88
C LEU A 135 -3.30 15.85 3.17
N GLU A 136 -3.20 15.18 4.30
CA GLU A 136 -3.60 15.74 5.59
C GLU A 136 -2.54 16.67 6.20
N PHE A 137 -1.25 16.38 5.98
CA PHE A 137 -0.12 17.13 6.55
C PHE A 137 0.57 18.09 5.57
N LEU A 138 0.46 17.89 4.25
CA LEU A 138 1.08 18.78 3.27
C LEU A 138 0.27 20.08 3.11
N PRO A 139 0.96 21.23 2.99
CA PRO A 139 0.30 22.51 2.74
C PRO A 139 -0.35 22.54 1.34
N GLN A 140 -1.45 23.27 1.20
CA GLN A 140 -2.25 23.35 -0.03
C GLN A 140 -1.41 23.77 -1.24
N ASN A 141 -0.52 24.75 -1.06
CA ASN A 141 0.36 25.27 -2.11
C ASN A 141 1.37 24.25 -2.66
N ARG A 142 1.59 23.12 -1.97
CA ARG A 142 2.55 22.08 -2.36
C ARG A 142 1.90 20.71 -2.54
N ARG A 143 0.57 20.65 -2.73
CA ARG A 143 -0.15 19.38 -2.94
C ARG A 143 0.32 18.58 -4.16
N PHE A 144 0.99 19.21 -5.13
CA PHE A 144 1.64 18.48 -6.23
C PHE A 144 2.68 17.46 -5.73
N LEU A 145 3.24 17.64 -4.53
CA LEU A 145 4.15 16.67 -3.90
C LEU A 145 3.47 15.34 -3.59
N VAL A 146 2.14 15.30 -3.46
CA VAL A 146 1.37 14.05 -3.36
C VAL A 146 1.47 13.27 -4.66
N SER A 147 1.29 13.92 -5.81
CA SER A 147 1.51 13.29 -7.12
C SER A 147 2.98 12.88 -7.30
N LEU A 148 3.92 13.63 -6.73
CA LEU A 148 5.34 13.31 -6.75
C LEU A 148 5.69 12.05 -5.94
N LEU A 149 4.82 11.60 -5.01
CA LEU A 149 5.02 10.31 -4.31
C LEU A 149 5.04 9.13 -5.28
N SER A 150 4.31 9.22 -6.40
CA SER A 150 4.32 8.19 -7.45
C SER A 150 5.71 7.98 -8.07
N LEU A 151 6.65 8.93 -7.97
CA LEU A 151 8.02 8.74 -8.44
C LEU A 151 8.81 7.70 -7.61
N TRP A 152 8.38 7.41 -6.39
CA TRP A 152 9.03 6.38 -5.56
C TRP A 152 8.73 4.96 -6.04
N GLN A 153 7.61 4.78 -6.74
CA GLN A 153 7.16 3.50 -7.26
C GLN A 153 8.16 2.87 -8.25
N PRO A 154 8.63 3.55 -9.32
CA PRO A 154 9.62 2.98 -10.23
C PRO A 154 10.97 2.72 -9.54
N ILE A 155 11.34 3.51 -8.52
CA ILE A 155 12.54 3.24 -7.70
C ILE A 155 12.40 1.87 -7.00
N GLY A 156 11.20 1.55 -6.52
CA GLY A 156 10.84 0.24 -5.94
C GLY A 156 10.99 -0.90 -6.93
N VAL A 157 10.50 -0.72 -8.16
CA VAL A 157 10.61 -1.71 -9.24
C VAL A 157 12.08 -1.98 -9.58
N VAL A 158 12.88 -0.92 -9.74
CA VAL A 158 14.32 -1.03 -10.05
C VAL A 158 15.05 -1.75 -8.91
N PHE A 159 14.73 -1.42 -7.66
CA PHE A 159 15.29 -2.10 -6.50
C PHE A 159 14.94 -3.59 -6.48
N ALA A 160 13.65 -3.95 -6.62
CA ALA A 160 13.21 -5.34 -6.62
C ALA A 160 13.85 -6.15 -7.77
N THR A 161 13.93 -5.55 -8.96
CA THR A 161 14.57 -6.15 -10.12
C THR A 161 16.07 -6.34 -9.90
N GLY A 162 16.77 -5.34 -9.35
CA GLY A 162 18.19 -5.44 -9.01
C GLY A 162 18.48 -6.50 -7.95
N VAL A 163 17.63 -6.60 -6.93
CA VAL A 163 17.71 -7.66 -5.92
C VAL A 163 17.51 -9.03 -6.57
N ALA A 164 16.45 -9.22 -7.34
CA ALA A 164 16.17 -10.48 -8.02
C ALA A 164 17.28 -10.87 -9.02
N TYR A 165 17.89 -9.89 -9.69
CA TYR A 165 19.06 -10.13 -10.54
C TYR A 165 20.28 -10.57 -9.73
N GLY A 166 20.49 -9.97 -8.56
CA GLY A 166 21.57 -10.33 -7.65
C GLY A 166 21.39 -11.67 -6.93
N THR A 167 20.16 -12.19 -6.83
CA THR A 167 19.85 -13.43 -6.09
C THR A 167 19.26 -14.51 -6.99
N ALA A 168 18.05 -14.29 -7.52
CA ALA A 168 17.26 -15.27 -8.27
C ALA A 168 17.73 -15.48 -9.72
N ALA A 169 18.54 -14.58 -10.29
CA ALA A 169 19.14 -14.76 -11.61
C ALA A 169 20.56 -15.34 -11.56
N GLN A 170 21.18 -15.46 -10.38
CA GLN A 170 22.54 -15.98 -10.27
C GLN A 170 22.58 -17.49 -10.51
N PRO A 171 23.47 -18.00 -11.39
CA PRO A 171 23.59 -19.44 -11.67
C PRO A 171 23.92 -20.28 -10.43
N LYS A 172 24.51 -19.66 -9.41
CA LYS A 172 24.86 -20.32 -8.15
C LYS A 172 23.62 -20.70 -7.33
N TRP A 173 22.57 -19.88 -7.37
CA TRP A 173 21.41 -19.94 -6.46
C TRP A 173 20.09 -20.21 -7.19
N ARG A 174 20.18 -20.38 -8.51
CA ARG A 174 19.08 -20.76 -9.38
C ARG A 174 19.36 -22.15 -9.92
N CYS A 175 18.33 -22.97 -9.89
CA CYS A 175 18.32 -24.28 -10.49
C CYS A 175 18.51 -24.21 -12.02
N ASN A 176 19.16 -25.21 -12.61
CA ASN A 176 19.23 -25.31 -14.07
C ASN A 176 17.82 -25.53 -14.63
N ILE A 177 17.45 -24.78 -15.66
CA ILE A 177 16.12 -24.77 -16.29
C ILE A 177 15.72 -26.17 -16.78
N ASP A 178 16.71 -26.99 -17.18
CA ASP A 178 16.49 -28.35 -17.68
C ASP A 178 16.15 -29.37 -16.58
N TYR A 179 16.36 -29.03 -15.31
CA TYR A 179 16.13 -29.95 -14.20
C TYR A 179 14.68 -29.91 -13.72
N PRO A 180 13.95 -31.04 -13.78
CA PRO A 180 12.60 -31.13 -13.24
C PRO A 180 12.63 -31.06 -11.71
N ALA A 181 11.48 -30.72 -11.10
CA ALA A 181 11.30 -30.80 -9.65
C ALA A 181 11.68 -32.18 -9.09
N CYS A 182 12.20 -32.24 -7.87
CA CYS A 182 12.50 -33.53 -7.23
C CYS A 182 11.24 -34.37 -6.93
N SER A 183 10.05 -33.76 -6.89
CA SER A 183 8.77 -34.48 -6.79
C SER A 183 8.52 -35.44 -7.97
N THR A 184 9.20 -35.26 -9.11
CA THR A 184 8.99 -36.06 -10.32
C THR A 184 9.85 -37.33 -10.36
N GLY A 185 10.73 -37.55 -9.36
CA GLY A 185 11.55 -38.76 -9.23
C GLY A 185 12.65 -38.94 -10.28
N LYS A 186 12.93 -37.93 -11.12
CA LYS A 186 13.98 -37.94 -12.15
C LYS A 186 15.27 -37.34 -11.60
N THR A 187 16.44 -37.93 -11.88
CA THR A 187 17.75 -37.38 -11.50
C THR A 187 18.56 -37.00 -12.73
N PRO A 188 19.22 -35.82 -12.80
CA PRO A 188 19.30 -34.76 -11.79
C PRO A 188 17.98 -33.98 -11.61
N CYS A 189 17.66 -33.58 -10.36
CA CYS A 189 16.46 -32.81 -10.03
C CYS A 189 16.77 -31.49 -9.34
N CYS A 190 15.77 -30.61 -9.35
CA CYS A 190 15.81 -29.33 -8.70
C CYS A 190 15.57 -29.45 -7.19
N THR A 191 16.65 -29.36 -6.41
CA THR A 191 16.59 -29.41 -4.93
C THR A 191 16.37 -28.01 -4.35
N GLU A 192 15.80 -27.95 -3.16
CA GLU A 192 15.62 -26.71 -2.39
C GLU A 192 16.94 -25.92 -2.26
N ASP A 193 18.02 -26.61 -1.89
CA ASP A 193 19.35 -26.01 -1.69
C ASP A 193 19.90 -25.38 -2.98
N SER A 194 19.55 -25.93 -4.14
CA SER A 194 19.95 -25.41 -5.45
C SER A 194 19.08 -24.24 -5.94
N ASN A 195 17.94 -23.96 -5.30
CA ASN A 195 16.98 -22.94 -5.72
C ASN A 195 16.69 -21.91 -4.61
N MET A 196 17.70 -21.53 -3.83
CA MET A 196 17.55 -20.56 -2.75
C MET A 196 17.38 -19.11 -3.23
N GLY A 197 17.63 -18.81 -4.51
CA GLY A 197 17.65 -17.45 -5.06
C GLY A 197 16.34 -16.68 -4.84
N TRP A 198 15.19 -17.33 -5.04
CA TRP A 198 13.88 -16.70 -4.83
C TRP A 198 13.58 -16.42 -3.35
N ARG A 199 14.02 -17.31 -2.45
CA ARG A 199 13.90 -17.13 -1.00
C ARG A 199 14.72 -15.93 -0.54
N TYR A 200 15.94 -15.76 -1.05
CA TYR A 200 16.76 -14.59 -0.73
C TYR A 200 16.13 -13.28 -1.22
N THR A 201 15.53 -13.27 -2.43
CA THR A 201 14.77 -12.09 -2.92
C THR A 201 13.68 -11.70 -1.92
N LEU A 202 12.89 -12.67 -1.47
CA LEU A 202 11.81 -12.43 -0.51
C LEU A 202 12.32 -11.97 0.86
N ILE A 203 13.38 -12.58 1.36
CA ILE A 203 14.00 -12.20 2.64
C ILE A 203 14.51 -10.76 2.56
N ILE A 204 15.15 -10.36 1.45
CA ILE A 204 15.64 -8.98 1.27
C ILE A 204 14.48 -7.99 1.17
N LEU A 205 13.43 -8.29 0.40
CA LEU A 205 12.22 -7.45 0.30
C LEU A 205 11.49 -7.34 1.66
N GLY A 206 11.35 -8.45 2.38
CA GLY A 206 10.78 -8.50 3.73
C GLY A 206 11.61 -7.71 4.74
N SER A 207 12.93 -7.83 4.68
CA SER A 207 13.85 -7.09 5.54
C SER A 207 13.84 -5.59 5.24
N ALA A 208 13.77 -5.19 3.97
CA ALA A 208 13.61 -3.79 3.59
C ALA A 208 12.29 -3.22 4.11
N THR A 209 11.21 -4.00 4.05
CA THR A 209 9.90 -3.63 4.60
C THR A 209 9.94 -3.49 6.12
N LEU A 210 10.60 -4.43 6.80
CA LEU A 210 10.81 -4.39 8.25
C LEU A 210 11.65 -3.19 8.66
N PHE A 211 12.67 -2.84 7.87
CA PHE A 211 13.48 -1.66 8.09
C PHE A 211 12.65 -0.37 7.97
N VAL A 212 11.79 -0.26 6.94
CA VAL A 212 10.85 0.87 6.82
C VAL A 212 9.87 0.90 7.99
N PHE A 213 9.36 -0.25 8.43
CA PHE A 213 8.55 -0.33 9.66
C PHE A 213 9.32 0.21 10.87
N PHE A 214 10.59 -0.16 11.04
CA PHE A 214 11.43 0.34 12.11
C PHE A 214 11.62 1.87 12.02
N LEU A 215 11.85 2.40 10.82
CA LEU A 215 11.93 3.85 10.59
C LEU A 215 10.61 4.56 10.95
N ARG A 216 9.48 3.99 10.54
CA ARG A 216 8.12 4.51 10.80
C ARG A 216 7.74 4.47 12.28
N PHE A 217 8.20 3.45 13.01
CA PHE A 217 7.80 3.24 14.40
C PHE A 217 8.77 3.87 15.41
N PHE A 218 10.08 3.67 15.23
CA PHE A 218 11.10 4.06 16.21
C PHE A 218 11.81 5.37 15.87
N VAL A 219 12.11 5.63 14.59
CA VAL A 219 12.89 6.80 14.19
C VAL A 219 12.03 8.05 14.07
N PHE A 220 10.80 7.90 13.56
CA PHE A 220 9.86 9.01 13.43
C PHE A 220 8.51 8.63 14.04
N SER A 221 8.27 9.03 15.30
CA SER A 221 6.96 8.83 15.92
C SER A 221 5.90 9.67 15.20
N PHE A 222 5.24 9.06 14.22
CA PHE A 222 4.12 9.65 13.50
C PHE A 222 3.04 10.10 14.49
N ARG A 223 2.71 11.39 14.45
CA ARG A 223 1.61 11.94 15.24
C ARG A 223 0.30 11.74 14.48
N GLU A 224 -0.76 11.42 15.21
CA GLU A 224 -2.09 11.29 14.61
C GLU A 224 -2.50 12.59 13.91
N SER A 225 -3.28 12.46 12.84
CA SER A 225 -3.69 13.62 12.04
C SER A 225 -4.56 14.60 12.85
N PRO A 226 -4.24 15.91 12.86
CA PRO A 226 -5.09 16.90 13.52
C PRO A 226 -6.52 16.91 12.98
N LYS A 227 -6.70 16.62 11.68
CA LYS A 227 -8.03 16.55 11.05
C LYS A 227 -8.81 15.33 11.54
N PHE A 228 -8.13 14.20 11.71
CA PHE A 228 -8.71 12.99 12.30
C PHE A 228 -9.17 13.25 13.75
N LEU A 229 -8.32 13.89 14.54
CA LEU A 229 -8.62 14.16 15.94
C LEU A 229 -9.84 15.08 16.09
N VAL A 230 -9.93 16.11 15.24
CA VAL A 230 -11.11 16.99 15.22
C VAL A 230 -12.37 16.27 14.74
N SER A 231 -12.30 15.39 13.74
CA SER A 231 -13.48 14.61 13.31
C SER A 231 -13.98 13.64 14.40
N ARG A 232 -13.10 13.29 15.35
CA ARG A 232 -13.40 12.48 16.54
C ARG A 232 -13.79 13.30 17.78
N GLY A 233 -13.89 14.63 17.69
CA GLY A 233 -14.19 15.51 18.82
C GLY A 233 -13.04 15.67 19.82
N ARG A 234 -11.83 15.17 19.50
CA ARG A 234 -10.63 15.26 20.34
C ARG A 234 -9.84 16.53 20.01
N GLU A 235 -10.47 17.68 20.21
CA GLU A 235 -9.95 18.96 19.71
C GLU A 235 -8.70 19.43 20.44
N ALA A 236 -8.65 19.24 21.76
CA ALA A 236 -7.47 19.59 22.56
C ALA A 236 -6.21 18.87 22.07
N GLU A 237 -6.34 17.58 21.74
CA GLU A 237 -5.22 16.80 21.20
C GLU A 237 -4.82 17.26 19.79
N ALA A 238 -5.79 17.65 18.96
CA ALA A 238 -5.51 18.18 17.63
C ALA A 238 -4.63 19.45 17.72
N ILE A 239 -4.95 20.35 18.64
CA ILE A 239 -4.15 21.56 18.90
C ILE A 239 -2.77 21.20 19.47
N GLU A 240 -2.70 20.24 20.40
CA GLU A 240 -1.42 19.77 20.94
C GLU A 240 -0.51 19.20 19.83
N VAL A 241 -1.07 18.42 18.89
CA VAL A 241 -0.33 17.93 17.73
C VAL A 241 0.20 19.10 16.88
N LEU A 242 -0.61 20.14 16.62
CA LEU A 242 -0.16 21.32 15.89
C LEU A 242 0.98 22.05 16.61
N HIS A 243 0.92 22.23 17.93
CA HIS A 243 2.04 22.79 18.71
C HIS A 243 3.30 21.95 18.58
N LYS A 244 3.16 20.63 18.62
CA LYS A 244 4.28 19.71 18.51
C LYS A 244 4.89 19.70 17.10
N ILE A 245 4.08 19.89 16.04
CA ILE A 245 4.54 20.08 14.66
C ILE A 245 5.29 21.40 14.52
N ALA A 246 4.72 22.50 15.05
CA ALA A 246 5.36 23.82 15.05
C ALA A 246 6.74 23.77 15.72
N LYS A 247 6.82 23.13 16.90
CA LYS A 247 8.10 22.92 17.62
C LYS A 247 9.11 22.13 16.80
N PHE A 248 8.68 21.05 16.13
CA PHE A 248 9.57 20.25 15.28
C PHE A 248 10.09 21.04 14.07
N ASN A 249 9.23 21.87 13.50
CA ASN A 249 9.56 22.74 12.37
C ASN A 249 10.33 24.00 12.74
N ARG A 250 10.49 24.27 14.05
CA ARG A 250 10.99 25.56 14.57
C ARG A 250 10.16 26.75 14.07
N ALA A 251 8.86 26.53 13.90
CA ALA A 251 7.88 27.54 13.51
C ALA A 251 7.27 28.20 14.76
N PRO A 252 6.70 29.42 14.63
CA PRO A 252 5.95 30.04 15.71
C PRO A 252 4.77 29.15 16.16
N PRO A 253 4.34 29.25 17.43
CA PRO A 253 3.24 28.46 17.95
C PRO A 253 1.96 28.72 17.13
N PRO A 254 1.09 27.70 16.97
CA PRO A 254 -0.20 27.87 16.30
C PRO A 254 -1.01 28.98 16.97
N VAL A 255 -1.62 29.82 16.13
CA VAL A 255 -2.62 30.83 16.53
C VAL A 255 -3.97 30.16 16.80
N LEU A 256 -4.19 28.98 16.21
CA LEU A 256 -5.41 28.20 16.38
C LEU A 256 -5.51 27.60 17.79
N THR A 257 -6.58 27.93 18.50
CA THR A 257 -6.90 27.40 19.84
C THR A 257 -8.20 26.60 19.82
N VAL A 258 -8.46 25.87 20.91
CA VAL A 258 -9.73 25.12 21.08
C VAL A 258 -10.94 26.07 21.03
N ALA A 259 -10.82 27.30 21.55
CA ALA A 259 -11.88 28.30 21.49
C ALA A 259 -12.26 28.67 20.05
N HIS A 260 -11.30 28.76 19.13
CA HIS A 260 -11.60 29.00 17.72
C HIS A 260 -12.34 27.83 17.06
N LEU A 261 -12.13 26.60 17.52
CA LEU A 261 -12.87 25.43 17.04
C LEU A 261 -14.30 25.39 17.61
N ALA A 262 -14.46 25.71 18.90
CA ALA A 262 -15.76 25.82 19.55
C ALA A 262 -16.64 26.92 18.93
N ALA A 263 -16.06 28.08 18.59
CA ALA A 263 -16.79 29.16 17.91
C ALA A 263 -17.39 28.74 16.57
N VAL A 264 -16.77 27.77 15.87
CA VAL A 264 -17.30 27.20 14.61
C VAL A 264 -18.50 26.29 14.88
N ASP A 265 -18.53 25.58 16.00
CA ASP A 265 -19.71 24.79 16.38
C ASP A 265 -20.88 25.70 16.73
N GLU A 266 -20.63 26.78 17.47
CA GLU A 266 -21.66 27.76 17.81
C GLU A 266 -22.27 28.38 16.54
N THR A 267 -21.43 28.81 15.59
CA THR A 267 -21.93 29.33 14.29
C THR A 267 -22.66 28.28 13.45
N SER A 268 -22.24 27.01 13.52
CA SER A 268 -22.93 25.91 12.81
C SER A 268 -24.26 25.53 13.47
N SER A 269 -24.35 25.64 14.79
CA SER A 269 -25.57 25.40 15.56
C SER A 269 -26.61 26.51 15.38
N LEU A 270 -26.18 27.75 15.15
CA LEU A 270 -27.05 28.87 14.77
C LEU A 270 -27.67 28.69 13.37
N SER A 271 -27.02 27.94 12.46
CA SER A 271 -27.55 27.62 11.13
C SER A 271 -28.39 26.35 11.05
N THR A 272 -28.38 25.52 12.10
CA THR A 272 -29.07 24.22 12.10
C THR A 272 -29.84 24.11 13.41
N GLY A 273 -31.13 24.46 13.36
CA GLY A 273 -32.03 24.31 14.51
C GLY A 273 -31.93 22.90 15.10
N GLU A 274 -31.63 22.87 16.39
CA GLU A 274 -31.78 21.77 17.36
C GLU A 274 -31.54 20.35 16.84
N LEU A 275 -30.35 19.81 17.10
CA LEU A 275 -30.21 18.37 17.38
C LEU A 275 -28.99 18.11 18.29
N GLU A 276 -29.34 18.06 19.57
CA GLU A 276 -28.81 17.25 20.66
C GLU A 276 -27.29 16.98 20.73
N ALA A 277 -26.73 17.57 21.77
CA ALA A 277 -25.50 17.13 22.42
C ALA A 277 -25.62 15.66 22.87
N SER A 278 -24.67 14.82 22.41
CA SER A 278 -24.32 13.60 23.13
C SER A 278 -22.82 13.39 23.07
N GLY A 279 -22.16 13.93 24.11
CA GLY A 279 -20.83 13.50 24.51
C GLY A 279 -20.97 12.16 25.22
N GLN A 280 -20.76 11.06 24.50
CA GLN A 280 -20.50 9.76 25.09
C GLN A 280 -19.24 9.15 24.46
N HIS A 281 -18.41 8.60 25.33
CA HIS A 281 -17.18 7.91 24.99
C HIS A 281 -17.53 6.66 24.16
N LEU A 282 -17.49 6.77 22.83
CA LEU A 282 -17.93 5.71 21.92
C LEU A 282 -16.99 4.51 21.99
N SER A 283 -17.55 3.35 22.34
CA SER A 283 -16.89 2.04 22.22
C SER A 283 -16.49 1.76 20.76
N THR A 284 -15.41 1.01 20.57
CA THR A 284 -14.85 0.64 19.25
C THR A 284 -15.89 -0.05 18.37
N MET A 285 -16.85 -0.80 18.95
CA MET A 285 -17.96 -1.43 18.21
C MET A 285 -19.04 -0.45 17.76
N ASP A 286 -19.39 0.55 18.58
CA ASP A 286 -20.37 1.57 18.19
C ASP A 286 -19.79 2.50 17.13
N THR A 287 -18.49 2.74 17.22
CA THR A 287 -17.72 3.38 16.15
C THR A 287 -17.76 2.56 14.87
N LEU A 288 -17.51 1.24 14.94
CA LEU A 288 -17.54 0.37 13.77
C LEU A 288 -18.92 0.36 13.12
N LYS A 289 -20.00 0.26 13.91
CA LYS A 289 -21.39 0.34 13.41
C LYS A 289 -21.71 1.69 12.79
N ARG A 290 -21.28 2.79 13.42
CA ARG A 290 -21.50 4.15 12.91
C ARG A 290 -20.69 4.40 11.64
N VAL A 291 -19.46 3.88 11.55
CA VAL A 291 -18.64 3.94 10.34
C VAL A 291 -19.24 3.08 9.25
N LEU A 292 -19.59 1.81 9.48
CA LEU A 292 -20.29 0.98 8.48
C LEU A 292 -21.58 1.63 7.98
N LYS A 293 -22.38 2.23 8.89
CA LYS A 293 -23.59 2.98 8.54
C LYS A 293 -23.26 4.25 7.75
N ASN A 294 -22.20 4.98 8.13
CA ASN A 294 -21.73 6.16 7.41
C ASN A 294 -21.11 5.80 6.07
N THR A 295 -20.40 4.68 5.93
CA THR A 295 -19.85 4.16 4.68
C THR A 295 -20.98 3.72 3.77
N ALA A 296 -21.99 3.01 4.29
CA ALA A 296 -23.22 2.70 3.55
C ALA A 296 -23.98 3.97 3.12
N HIS A 297 -23.94 5.03 3.94
CA HIS A 297 -24.47 6.35 3.59
C HIS A 297 -23.58 7.12 2.60
N SER A 298 -22.25 6.95 2.65
CA SER A 298 -21.31 7.46 1.66
C SER A 298 -21.51 6.78 0.31
N PHE A 299 -21.90 5.51 0.28
CA PHE A 299 -22.39 4.84 -0.94
C PHE A 299 -23.67 5.49 -1.49
N LYS A 300 -24.56 6.05 -0.64
CA LYS A 300 -25.64 6.94 -1.13
C LYS A 300 -25.10 8.27 -1.67
N HIS A 301 -24.01 8.81 -1.09
CA HIS A 301 -23.35 10.02 -1.58
C HIS A 301 -22.56 9.78 -2.89
N LEU A 302 -22.16 8.54 -3.21
CA LEU A 302 -21.69 8.17 -4.55
C LEU A 302 -22.75 8.46 -5.61
N LYS A 303 -24.05 8.42 -5.29
CA LYS A 303 -25.12 8.85 -6.21
C LYS A 303 -24.95 10.31 -6.66
N ALA A 304 -24.31 11.16 -5.84
CA ALA A 304 -23.97 12.53 -6.20
C ALA A 304 -22.87 12.58 -7.29
N LEU A 305 -21.89 11.67 -7.24
CA LEU A 305 -20.87 11.47 -8.30
C LEU A 305 -21.52 11.04 -9.63
N PHE A 306 -22.66 10.36 -9.56
CA PHE A 306 -23.45 9.96 -10.73
C PHE A 306 -24.57 10.93 -11.10
N THR A 307 -24.63 12.12 -10.48
CA THR A 307 -25.68 13.11 -10.79
C THR A 307 -25.35 13.91 -12.05
N ASN A 308 -24.06 14.13 -12.34
CA ASN A 308 -23.63 14.86 -13.52
C ASN A 308 -23.05 13.91 -14.57
N LYS A 309 -23.59 13.94 -15.81
CA LYS A 309 -23.15 13.09 -16.92
C LYS A 309 -21.64 13.21 -17.18
N LEU A 310 -21.06 14.39 -16.96
CA LEU A 310 -19.62 14.61 -17.11
C LEU A 310 -18.79 13.88 -16.04
N GLN A 311 -19.25 13.86 -14.78
CA GLN A 311 -18.55 13.16 -13.70
C GLN A 311 -18.61 11.64 -13.87
N VAL A 312 -19.75 11.12 -14.34
CA VAL A 312 -19.88 9.70 -14.70
C VAL A 312 -18.93 9.34 -15.82
N PHE A 313 -18.87 10.15 -16.88
CA PHE A 313 -17.97 9.91 -17.99
C PHE A 313 -16.51 9.91 -17.55
N ILE A 314 -16.09 10.91 -16.76
CA ILE A 314 -14.73 10.98 -16.21
C ILE A 314 -14.44 9.77 -15.33
N PHE A 315 -15.37 9.38 -14.45
CA PHE A 315 -15.19 8.22 -13.57
C PHE A 315 -15.01 6.92 -14.38
N VAL A 316 -15.86 6.68 -15.37
CA VAL A 316 -15.78 5.49 -16.24
C VAL A 316 -14.46 5.49 -17.02
N LEU A 317 -14.08 6.62 -17.59
CA LEU A 317 -12.84 6.75 -18.36
C LEU A 317 -11.61 6.51 -17.47
N LEU A 318 -11.61 7.06 -16.25
CA LEU A 318 -10.55 6.85 -15.26
C LEU A 318 -10.50 5.38 -14.83
N ALA A 319 -11.65 4.74 -14.59
CA ALA A 319 -11.73 3.33 -14.22
C ALA A 319 -11.17 2.43 -15.32
N ILE A 320 -11.55 2.67 -16.59
CA ILE A 320 -11.01 1.93 -17.73
C ILE A 320 -9.50 2.14 -17.85
N ALA A 321 -9.03 3.38 -17.68
CA ALA A 321 -7.59 3.69 -17.74
C ALA A 321 -6.81 2.94 -16.65
N TYR A 322 -7.28 2.95 -15.40
CA TYR A 322 -6.63 2.23 -14.30
C TYR A 322 -6.70 0.71 -14.47
N MET A 323 -7.80 0.17 -14.99
CA MET A 323 -7.92 -1.26 -15.31
C MET A 323 -6.92 -1.65 -16.41
N GLY A 324 -6.81 -0.83 -17.45
CA GLY A 324 -5.87 -1.03 -18.54
C GLY A 324 -4.41 -0.97 -18.08
N ASP A 325 -4.08 -0.04 -17.19
CA ASP A 325 -2.74 0.10 -16.61
C ASP A 325 -2.37 -1.14 -15.77
N TYR A 326 -3.28 -1.59 -14.90
CA TYR A 326 -3.07 -2.81 -14.12
C TYR A 326 -2.93 -4.06 -15.00
N TRP A 327 -3.77 -4.19 -16.03
CA TRP A 327 -3.65 -5.30 -16.98
C TRP A 327 -2.36 -5.26 -17.76
N SER A 328 -1.94 -4.10 -18.26
CA SER A 328 -0.67 -3.91 -18.94
C SER A 328 0.50 -4.33 -18.03
N PHE A 329 0.48 -3.89 -16.77
CA PHE A 329 1.49 -4.26 -15.79
C PHE A 329 1.55 -5.77 -15.55
N ASN A 330 0.41 -6.42 -15.27
CA ASN A 330 0.38 -7.87 -15.04
C ASN A 330 0.79 -8.64 -16.31
N LEU A 331 0.29 -8.25 -17.50
CA LEU A 331 0.61 -8.91 -18.76
C LEU A 331 2.12 -8.82 -19.08
N ALA A 332 2.68 -7.60 -19.05
CA ALA A 332 4.06 -7.35 -19.43
C ALA A 332 5.06 -7.90 -18.40
N SER A 333 4.77 -7.78 -17.10
CA SER A 333 5.72 -8.18 -16.05
C SER A 333 5.60 -9.64 -15.61
N GLN A 334 4.40 -10.24 -15.67
CA GLN A 334 4.15 -11.56 -15.09
C GLN A 334 3.96 -12.65 -16.15
N PHE A 335 3.18 -12.39 -17.19
CA PHE A 335 2.81 -13.41 -18.18
C PHE A 335 3.74 -13.44 -19.39
N LEU A 336 4.16 -12.28 -19.89
CA LEU A 336 5.03 -12.19 -21.07
C LEU A 336 6.34 -12.99 -20.91
N PRO A 337 7.06 -12.92 -19.77
CA PRO A 337 8.25 -13.74 -19.58
C PRO A 337 7.96 -15.25 -19.57
N LEU A 338 6.81 -15.67 -19.03
CA LEU A 338 6.40 -17.08 -19.00
C LEU A 338 6.02 -17.60 -20.41
N ILE A 339 5.39 -16.75 -21.23
CA ILE A 339 5.04 -17.06 -22.61
C ILE A 339 6.30 -17.18 -23.47
N LEU A 340 7.21 -16.20 -23.38
CA LEU A 340 8.49 -16.21 -24.08
C LEU A 340 9.32 -17.45 -23.77
N LEU A 341 9.38 -17.83 -22.49
CA LEU A 341 10.12 -19.00 -22.03
C LEU A 341 9.47 -20.32 -22.50
N ARG A 342 8.15 -20.34 -22.70
CA ARG A 342 7.42 -21.49 -23.26
C ARG A 342 7.67 -21.66 -24.76
N ASN A 343 7.76 -20.57 -25.49
CA ASN A 343 7.95 -20.59 -26.94
C ASN A 343 9.43 -20.73 -27.36
N GLU A 344 10.34 -21.01 -26.42
CA GLU A 344 11.79 -21.14 -26.65
C GLU A 344 12.42 -19.96 -27.41
N VAL A 345 11.84 -18.77 -27.26
CA VAL A 345 12.28 -17.58 -28.01
C VAL A 345 13.64 -17.14 -27.47
N THR A 346 14.70 -17.49 -28.22
CA THR A 346 16.03 -16.89 -28.06
C THR A 346 16.02 -15.47 -28.60
N ALA A 347 16.95 -14.62 -28.14
CA ALA A 347 17.00 -13.18 -28.43
C ALA A 347 17.08 -12.78 -29.93
N SER A 348 17.01 -13.75 -30.85
CA SER A 348 17.02 -13.62 -32.30
C SER A 348 15.68 -14.01 -32.99
N GLY A 349 14.65 -14.44 -32.25
CA GLY A 349 13.36 -14.86 -32.81
C GLY A 349 12.46 -13.70 -33.27
N SER A 350 11.58 -13.98 -34.24
CA SER A 350 10.65 -12.98 -34.79
C SER A 350 9.41 -12.78 -33.90
N VAL A 351 8.71 -11.65 -34.03
CA VAL A 351 7.50 -11.34 -33.23
C VAL A 351 6.40 -12.39 -33.44
N GLU A 352 6.36 -13.04 -34.60
CA GLU A 352 5.37 -14.09 -34.92
C GLU A 352 5.61 -15.40 -34.16
N GLU A 353 6.86 -15.76 -33.84
CA GLU A 353 7.18 -16.93 -33.00
C GLU A 353 6.88 -16.70 -31.50
N THR A 354 6.76 -15.43 -31.10
CA THR A 354 6.57 -15.04 -29.69
C THR A 354 5.10 -15.09 -29.25
N TYR A 355 4.15 -14.87 -30.16
CA TYR A 355 2.74 -14.64 -29.82
C TYR A 355 1.74 -15.59 -30.51
N VAL A 356 2.22 -16.50 -31.36
CA VAL A 356 1.44 -17.61 -31.95
C VAL A 356 1.80 -18.91 -31.22
#